data_AF-A0A9N8EM16-F1
#
_entry.id   AF-A0A9N8EM16-F1
#
_cell.length_a   1.000
_cell.length_b   1.000
_cell.length_c   1.000
_cell.angle_alpha   90.00
_cell.angle_beta   90.00
_cell.angle_gamma   90.00
#
_symmetry.space_group_name_H-M   'P 1'
#
loop_
_entity.id
_entity.type
_entity.pdbx_description
1 polymer ?
#
loop_
_entity_poly.entity_id
_entity_poly.type
_entity_poly.pdbx_seq_one_letter_code
_entity_poly.pdbx_strand_id
1 'polypeptide(L)'
;MVEIEAVEDQQDGGQEEPKRKEETGGEKEASSDTPEGEWSDLMGDNIQMKIISESKDAKEVQPQDAVVIDFIGRLAPNREDAEGPIFQEGKDWLIVIGDKYVIPALEMGVRFMKDQQKAVIWSHSKFAFGVTTRKHDEGFELPINSNVRYEVHVKKIFCPDDGSDDPDGFQLKLAFSKKLIANDMFKNELYKPNAYSASSEQRAIRLYTKAADEMVHMLQTHEAEKEKEGENYKEPEGRKEKATKAMEIMMDSLNNVVAVYMKAKKYHEAKEAAVKVLTHDPQNYKALLRAAKATMMDPASSYEESDVAIAAAEKVVTEKDDLDDKEVRKLRQELKQKKQEYKKRQKEMMARMTKELKPKEGKQQQESDTQQSAEGGGAKGNEQGEAATDNNKTEEGEEAMIEEEEEKSPMWRRVLPYAIQIVFPFVLYYLVTSTAKQQHTELEESQSNTDPYDEF
;
A
#
# COMPACT_ATOMS: atom_id res chain seq x y z
N MET A 1 43.40 -56.08 44.33
CA MET A 1 44.24 -55.17 45.13
C MET A 1 44.00 -53.80 44.55
N VAL A 2 42.93 -53.09 44.91
CA VAL A 2 42.68 -52.43 46.20
C VAL A 2 43.93 -51.72 46.70
N GLU A 3 44.03 -50.43 46.37
CA GLU A 3 44.18 -49.42 47.41
C GLU A 3 43.45 -48.15 46.96
N ILE A 4 42.62 -47.69 47.89
CA ILE A 4 41.73 -46.54 47.86
C ILE A 4 42.40 -45.56 48.82
N GLU A 5 42.66 -44.32 48.40
CA GLU A 5 42.68 -43.19 49.34
C GLU A 5 41.93 -41.99 48.73
N ALA A 6 41.07 -41.43 49.57
CA ALA A 6 40.12 -40.33 49.36
C ALA A 6 40.83 -38.99 49.11
N VAL A 7 40.38 -38.15 48.18
CA VAL A 7 39.35 -37.09 48.35
C VAL A 7 39.52 -36.27 49.63
N GLU A 8 40.01 -35.04 49.46
CA GLU A 8 39.40 -33.87 50.08
C GLU A 8 39.51 -32.65 49.16
N ASP A 9 38.35 -32.02 49.00
CA ASP A 9 38.03 -30.86 48.16
C ASP A 9 38.75 -29.59 48.60
N GLN A 10 39.12 -28.74 47.63
CA GLN A 10 38.69 -27.34 47.67
C GLN A 10 38.64 -26.75 46.26
N GLN A 11 37.46 -26.21 45.96
CA GLN A 11 37.04 -25.52 44.75
C GLN A 11 37.89 -24.25 44.51
N ASP A 12 38.22 -23.95 43.26
CA ASP A 12 37.57 -22.83 42.58
C ASP A 12 37.72 -22.95 41.06
N GLY A 13 36.60 -22.77 40.36
CA GLY A 13 36.48 -22.95 38.92
C GLY A 13 36.71 -21.63 38.19
N GLY A 14 37.67 -21.64 37.26
CA GLY A 14 37.83 -20.58 36.26
C GLY A 14 38.01 -21.21 34.89
N GLN A 15 36.92 -21.46 34.17
CA GLN A 15 36.97 -21.72 32.73
C GLN A 15 37.17 -20.39 32.00
N GLU A 16 38.22 -20.35 31.18
CA GLU A 16 38.53 -19.27 30.27
C GLU A 16 37.44 -19.15 29.19
N GLU A 17 36.65 -18.07 29.25
CA GLU A 17 35.91 -17.57 28.09
C GLU A 17 36.86 -16.82 27.13
N PRO A 18 36.68 -16.94 25.81
CA PRO A 18 37.48 -16.21 24.84
C PRO A 18 37.13 -14.72 24.88
N LYS A 19 38.13 -13.89 25.18
CA LYS A 19 38.07 -12.42 25.17
C LYS A 19 37.41 -11.88 23.90
N ARG A 20 36.15 -11.50 24.03
CA ARG A 20 35.44 -10.55 23.17
C ARG A 20 36.17 -9.22 23.29
N LYS A 21 36.83 -8.78 22.21
CA LYS A 21 37.30 -7.40 22.10
C LYS A 21 36.06 -6.51 22.10
N GLU A 22 35.87 -5.78 23.19
CA GLU A 22 35.04 -4.60 23.22
C GLU A 22 35.66 -3.56 22.27
N GLU A 23 35.16 -3.50 21.05
CA GLU A 23 35.24 -2.28 20.26
C GLU A 23 34.27 -1.30 20.91
N THR A 24 34.83 -0.48 21.80
CA THR A 24 34.22 0.77 22.24
C THR A 24 33.92 1.59 21.00
N GLY A 25 32.63 1.63 20.64
CA GLY A 25 32.07 2.56 19.68
C GLY A 25 32.28 3.98 20.20
N GLY A 26 33.42 4.56 19.85
CA GLY A 26 33.56 6.00 19.80
C GLY A 26 32.76 6.47 18.60
N GLU A 27 31.68 7.21 18.85
CA GLU A 27 31.15 8.15 17.87
C GLU A 27 32.33 9.03 17.44
N LYS A 28 32.90 8.75 16.26
CA LYS A 28 33.67 9.74 15.55
C LYS A 28 32.65 10.79 15.13
N GLU A 29 32.50 11.83 15.95
CA GLU A 29 32.05 13.11 15.46
C GLU A 29 32.90 13.43 14.23
N ALA A 30 32.27 13.40 13.05
CA ALA A 30 32.87 13.93 11.85
C ALA A 30 33.12 15.41 12.12
N SER A 31 34.36 15.75 12.45
CA SER A 31 34.79 17.13 12.66
C SER A 31 34.42 17.96 11.44
N SER A 32 33.75 19.10 11.68
CA SER A 32 33.28 20.05 10.66
C SER A 32 34.39 20.76 9.87
N ASP A 33 35.64 20.34 10.03
CA ASP A 33 36.84 20.83 9.37
C ASP A 33 37.35 19.85 8.28
N THR A 34 36.47 19.41 7.38
CA THR A 34 36.94 18.71 6.17
C THR A 34 37.43 19.76 5.16
N PRO A 35 38.69 19.67 4.66
CA PRO A 35 39.18 20.60 3.65
C PRO A 35 38.32 20.59 2.38
N GLU A 36 38.07 21.76 1.80
CA GLU A 36 37.44 21.90 0.49
C GLU A 36 38.09 20.95 -0.54
N GLY A 37 37.26 20.22 -1.28
CA GLY A 37 37.72 19.35 -2.36
C GLY A 37 38.15 17.93 -1.95
N GLU A 38 38.16 17.60 -0.65
CA GLU A 38 38.44 16.24 -0.16
C GLU A 38 37.16 15.46 0.16
N TRP A 39 37.23 14.13 0.03
CA TRP A 39 36.14 13.24 0.40
C TRP A 39 36.18 12.96 1.91
N SER A 40 35.13 13.32 2.62
CA SER A 40 34.86 12.92 4.00
C SER A 40 33.97 11.68 4.06
N ASP A 41 34.24 10.85 5.06
CA ASP A 41 33.41 9.70 5.40
C ASP A 41 32.29 10.13 6.36
N LEU A 42 31.04 9.87 5.98
CA LEU A 42 29.86 10.10 6.82
C LEU A 42 29.30 8.83 7.45
N MET A 43 29.51 7.65 6.86
CA MET A 43 28.97 6.38 7.35
C MET A 43 29.76 5.17 6.85
N GLY A 44 31.05 5.16 7.18
CA GLY A 44 32.02 4.24 6.58
C GLY A 44 32.15 4.47 5.07
N ASP A 45 32.69 3.48 4.36
CA ASP A 45 32.80 3.49 2.89
C ASP A 45 31.46 3.44 2.13
N ASN A 46 30.33 3.69 2.80
CA ASN A 46 29.00 3.58 2.20
C ASN A 46 28.34 4.93 1.91
N ILE A 47 28.71 6.00 2.63
CA ILE A 47 28.25 7.35 2.36
C ILE A 47 29.45 8.27 2.52
N GLN A 48 29.81 8.94 1.43
CA GLN A 48 30.95 9.87 1.40
C GLN A 48 30.47 11.20 0.85
N MET A 49 31.05 12.29 1.34
CA MET A 49 30.70 13.63 0.94
C MET A 49 31.96 14.40 0.53
N LYS A 50 31.85 15.28 -0.45
CA LYS A 50 32.90 16.19 -0.87
C LYS A 50 32.33 17.59 -1.00
N ILE A 51 32.82 18.52 -0.20
CA ILE A 51 32.40 19.93 -0.26
C ILE A 51 33.00 20.56 -1.53
N ILE A 52 32.14 21.19 -2.34
CA ILE A 52 32.51 21.84 -3.61
C ILE A 52 32.72 23.34 -3.42
N SER A 53 31.93 23.96 -2.55
CA SER A 53 32.05 25.38 -2.24
C SER A 53 31.82 25.60 -0.75
N GLU A 54 32.81 26.14 -0.06
CA GLU A 54 32.69 26.50 1.35
C GLU A 54 31.87 27.78 1.54
N SER A 55 31.16 27.84 2.67
CA SER A 55 30.49 29.03 3.17
C SER A 55 31.04 29.29 4.56
N LYS A 56 32.06 30.16 4.64
CA LYS A 56 32.72 30.49 5.92
C LYS A 56 31.74 31.28 6.78
N ASP A 57 31.67 30.91 8.06
CA ASP A 57 30.78 31.50 9.07
C ASP A 57 29.27 31.31 8.82
N ALA A 58 28.89 30.36 7.96
CA ALA A 58 27.49 30.01 7.74
C ALA A 58 26.94 29.05 8.81
N LYS A 59 25.63 29.19 9.09
CA LYS A 59 24.87 28.32 9.99
C LYS A 59 24.96 26.87 9.53
N GLU A 60 25.28 25.96 10.44
CA GLU A 60 25.30 24.52 10.19
C GLU A 60 23.89 23.94 10.33
N VAL A 61 23.55 22.95 9.52
CA VAL A 61 22.27 22.26 9.59
C VAL A 61 22.17 21.45 10.89
N GLN A 62 21.12 21.67 11.68
CA GLN A 62 20.85 20.94 12.91
C GLN A 62 19.71 19.91 12.74
N PRO A 63 19.61 18.90 13.62
CA PRO A 63 18.43 18.03 13.67
C PRO A 63 17.15 18.84 13.85
N GLN A 64 16.08 18.46 13.16
CA GLN A 64 14.79 19.17 13.12
C GLN A 64 14.77 20.51 12.39
N ASP A 65 15.90 20.96 11.83
CA ASP A 65 15.89 22.12 10.93
C ASP A 65 15.12 21.80 9.66
N ALA A 66 14.40 22.80 9.16
CA ALA A 66 13.80 22.77 7.85
C ALA A 66 14.76 23.41 6.84
N VAL A 67 15.12 22.67 5.80
CA VAL A 67 16.18 23.04 4.86
C VAL A 67 15.61 23.04 3.44
N VAL A 68 15.86 24.12 2.70
CA VAL A 68 15.57 24.18 1.27
C VAL A 68 16.78 23.69 0.50
N ILE A 69 16.58 22.67 -0.33
CA ILE A 69 17.64 22.06 -1.12
C ILE A 69 17.29 22.05 -2.61
N ASP A 70 18.32 22.24 -3.43
CA ASP A 70 18.34 21.81 -4.83
C ASP A 70 19.29 20.63 -4.96
N PHE A 71 18.97 19.67 -5.81
CA PHE A 71 19.88 18.57 -6.09
C PHE A 71 19.65 17.89 -7.44
N ILE A 72 20.71 17.23 -7.92
CA ILE A 72 20.70 16.35 -9.09
C ILE A 72 21.30 15.01 -8.67
N GLY A 73 20.56 13.92 -8.87
CA GLY A 73 20.98 12.55 -8.60
C GLY A 73 21.36 11.82 -9.89
N ARG A 74 22.55 11.20 -9.90
CA ARG A 74 23.13 10.44 -11.01
C ARG A 74 23.50 9.02 -10.59
N LEU A 75 23.34 8.07 -11.50
CA LEU A 75 23.93 6.73 -11.34
C LEU A 75 25.45 6.89 -11.25
N ALA A 76 26.09 6.31 -10.24
CA ALA A 76 27.53 6.42 -10.07
C ALA A 76 28.06 5.16 -9.37
N PRO A 77 28.55 4.17 -10.13
CA PRO A 77 29.11 2.94 -9.56
C PRO A 77 30.22 3.22 -8.54
N ASN A 78 31.02 4.26 -8.79
CA ASN A 78 32.11 4.75 -7.95
C ASN A 78 31.96 6.25 -7.69
N ARG A 79 32.55 6.75 -6.60
CA ARG A 79 32.47 8.17 -6.20
C ARG A 79 33.06 9.17 -7.21
N GLU A 80 34.03 8.72 -7.99
CA GLU A 80 34.69 9.54 -9.03
C GLU A 80 33.88 9.60 -10.34
N ASP A 81 32.81 8.81 -10.48
CA ASP A 81 31.94 8.86 -11.65
C ASP A 81 30.97 10.04 -11.57
N ALA A 82 31.31 11.11 -12.27
CA ALA A 82 30.53 12.35 -12.30
C ALA A 82 29.50 12.41 -13.44
N GLU A 83 29.70 11.63 -14.51
CA GLU A 83 28.98 11.79 -15.80
C GLU A 83 27.88 10.75 -16.01
N GLY A 84 27.53 9.99 -14.98
CA GLY A 84 26.46 9.01 -15.07
C GLY A 84 25.09 9.63 -15.36
N PRO A 85 24.14 8.82 -15.88
CA PRO A 85 22.81 9.28 -16.24
C PRO A 85 22.04 9.79 -15.02
N ILE A 86 21.29 10.86 -15.23
CA ILE A 86 20.42 11.47 -14.20
C ILE A 86 19.23 10.54 -13.96
N PHE A 87 18.87 10.36 -12.68
CA PHE A 87 17.68 9.61 -12.29
C PHE A 87 16.69 10.42 -11.41
N GLN A 88 17.12 11.58 -10.91
CA GLN A 88 16.29 12.41 -10.03
C GLN A 88 16.81 13.83 -10.01
N GLU A 89 15.89 14.78 -10.01
CA GLU A 89 16.17 16.20 -9.80
C GLU A 89 15.15 16.75 -8.81
N GLY A 90 15.62 17.61 -7.92
CA GLY A 90 14.78 18.32 -6.97
C GLY A 90 15.15 19.78 -6.95
N LYS A 91 14.16 20.66 -7.05
CA LYS A 91 14.35 22.10 -6.98
C LYS A 91 13.43 22.68 -5.91
N ASP A 92 14.01 23.50 -5.04
CA ASP A 92 13.31 24.15 -3.93
C ASP A 92 12.55 23.15 -3.04
N TRP A 93 13.14 21.96 -2.82
CA TRP A 93 12.56 20.97 -1.91
C TRP A 93 12.82 21.41 -0.47
N LEU A 94 11.75 21.57 0.31
CA LEU A 94 11.80 21.92 1.72
C LEU A 94 11.64 20.64 2.54
N ILE A 95 12.72 20.21 3.18
CA ILE A 95 12.78 18.98 3.96
C ILE A 95 13.06 19.29 5.43
N VAL A 96 12.60 18.43 6.35
CA VAL A 96 12.96 18.51 7.77
C VAL A 96 13.92 17.38 8.10
N ILE A 97 15.06 17.73 8.70
CA ILE A 97 16.11 16.77 9.04
C ILE A 97 15.66 15.87 10.19
N GLY A 98 15.76 14.56 9.99
CA GLY A 98 15.26 13.52 10.91
C GLY A 98 13.86 13.01 10.55
N ASP A 99 13.16 13.72 9.66
CA ASP A 99 11.75 13.47 9.37
C ASP A 99 11.55 12.53 8.16
N LYS A 100 12.66 12.09 7.54
CA LYS A 100 12.76 11.03 6.53
C LYS A 100 11.97 11.36 5.26
N TYR A 101 12.09 12.57 4.75
CA TYR A 101 11.37 12.98 3.54
C TYR A 101 12.03 12.41 2.29
N VAL A 102 13.35 12.32 2.31
CA VAL A 102 14.16 11.82 1.20
C VAL A 102 14.84 10.51 1.59
N ILE A 103 15.61 9.93 0.66
CA ILE A 103 16.43 8.75 0.96
C ILE A 103 17.50 9.06 2.03
N PRO A 104 17.94 8.06 2.81
CA PRO A 104 18.91 8.26 3.89
C PRO A 104 20.19 8.97 3.45
N ALA A 105 20.75 8.61 2.30
CA ALA A 105 22.00 9.22 1.82
C ALA A 105 21.89 10.73 1.59
N LEU A 106 20.80 11.18 0.99
CA LEU A 106 20.58 12.59 0.69
C LEU A 106 20.35 13.39 1.99
N GLU A 107 19.51 12.88 2.89
CA GLU A 107 19.26 13.53 4.19
C GLU A 107 20.54 13.60 5.02
N MET A 108 21.35 12.54 4.98
CA MET A 108 22.58 12.49 5.76
C MET A 108 23.63 13.45 5.26
N GLY A 109 23.86 13.54 3.95
CA GLY A 109 24.79 14.54 3.45
C GLY A 109 24.32 15.97 3.73
N VAL A 110 23.03 16.28 3.56
CA VAL A 110 22.48 17.61 3.88
C VAL A 110 22.69 17.98 5.35
N ARG A 111 22.59 17.02 6.28
CA ARG A 111 22.83 17.26 7.72
C ARG A 111 24.24 17.78 8.03
N PHE A 112 25.25 17.41 7.23
CA PHE A 112 26.64 17.85 7.43
C PHE A 112 27.01 19.08 6.58
N MET A 113 26.03 19.74 5.98
CA MET A 113 26.23 20.95 5.19
C MET A 113 25.91 22.23 5.97
N LYS A 114 26.38 23.36 5.45
CA LYS A 114 26.12 24.71 5.94
C LYS A 114 25.19 25.48 4.99
N ASP A 115 24.66 26.60 5.45
CA ASP A 115 23.83 27.48 4.62
C ASP A 115 24.60 27.98 3.37
N GLN A 116 23.91 28.03 2.23
CA GLN A 116 24.46 28.34 0.89
C GLN A 116 25.55 27.35 0.38
N GLN A 117 25.79 26.22 1.04
CA GLN A 117 26.88 25.33 0.68
C GLN A 117 26.49 24.38 -0.46
N LYS A 118 27.48 24.02 -1.30
CA LYS A 118 27.35 22.97 -2.31
C LYS A 118 28.27 21.80 -2.01
N ALA A 119 27.74 20.59 -2.16
CA ALA A 119 28.48 19.37 -1.93
C ALA A 119 28.09 18.27 -2.93
N VAL A 120 28.98 17.30 -3.07
CA VAL A 120 28.72 16.02 -3.72
C VAL A 120 28.55 14.97 -2.64
N ILE A 121 27.54 14.13 -2.74
CA ILE A 121 27.33 12.98 -1.86
C ILE A 121 27.35 11.73 -2.72
N TRP A 122 28.26 10.81 -2.47
CA TRP A 122 28.23 9.47 -3.06
C TRP A 122 27.69 8.47 -2.04
N SER A 123 26.87 7.53 -2.51
CA SER A 123 26.23 6.54 -1.66
C SER A 123 26.18 5.16 -2.29
N HIS A 124 26.49 4.16 -1.47
CA HIS A 124 26.18 2.77 -1.76
C HIS A 124 24.65 2.57 -1.83
N SER A 125 24.22 1.64 -2.68
CA SER A 125 22.80 1.37 -2.97
C SER A 125 21.92 1.13 -1.75
N LYS A 126 22.47 0.53 -0.69
CA LYS A 126 21.77 0.23 0.58
C LYS A 126 21.21 1.48 1.29
N PHE A 127 21.83 2.65 1.09
CA PHE A 127 21.36 3.93 1.64
C PHE A 127 20.67 4.83 0.60
N ALA A 128 20.54 4.33 -0.62
CA ALA A 128 19.84 4.96 -1.73
C ALA A 128 18.51 4.22 -2.01
N PHE A 129 18.38 3.63 -3.20
CA PHE A 129 17.15 2.94 -3.62
C PHE A 129 17.18 1.43 -3.36
N GLY A 130 18.34 0.85 -3.04
CA GLY A 130 18.50 -0.58 -2.74
C GLY A 130 17.85 -1.46 -3.80
N VAL A 131 16.94 -2.32 -3.40
CA VAL A 131 16.20 -3.23 -4.30
C VAL A 131 15.08 -2.55 -5.12
N THR A 132 14.94 -1.22 -5.03
CA THR A 132 13.92 -0.45 -5.75
C THR A 132 14.51 0.12 -7.05
N THR A 133 13.65 0.24 -8.05
CA THR A 133 13.95 0.90 -9.33
C THR A 133 13.29 2.28 -9.37
N ARG A 134 13.85 3.18 -10.16
CA ARG A 134 13.31 4.52 -10.34
C ARG A 134 13.40 4.96 -11.79
N LYS A 135 12.29 5.43 -12.35
CA LYS A 135 12.23 5.99 -13.69
C LYS A 135 12.62 7.47 -13.68
N HIS A 136 13.35 7.90 -14.70
CA HIS A 136 13.63 9.30 -15.00
C HIS A 136 13.48 9.55 -16.49
N ASP A 137 12.63 10.53 -16.84
CA ASP A 137 12.24 10.85 -18.20
C ASP A 137 11.84 9.63 -19.06
N GLU A 138 11.79 9.78 -20.38
CA GLU A 138 11.27 8.75 -21.30
C GLU A 138 12.30 7.69 -21.72
N GLY A 139 13.41 7.52 -20.99
CA GLY A 139 14.45 6.59 -21.44
C GLY A 139 15.31 5.92 -20.37
N PHE A 140 15.42 6.49 -19.16
CA PHE A 140 16.31 5.94 -18.14
C PHE A 140 15.54 5.35 -16.96
N GLU A 141 15.91 4.13 -16.58
CA GLU A 141 15.44 3.44 -15.40
C GLU A 141 16.66 3.08 -14.55
N LEU A 142 16.75 3.64 -13.35
CA LEU A 142 17.81 3.36 -12.41
C LEU A 142 17.77 1.88 -12.01
N PRO A 143 18.80 1.08 -12.32
CA PRO A 143 18.80 -0.33 -11.99
C PRO A 143 18.72 -0.57 -10.48
N ILE A 144 18.19 -1.73 -10.08
CA ILE A 144 18.25 -2.15 -8.68
C ILE A 144 19.70 -2.24 -8.19
N ASN A 145 19.90 -2.02 -6.90
CA ASN A 145 21.19 -2.04 -6.21
C ASN A 145 22.22 -1.08 -6.82
N SER A 146 21.78 0.02 -7.42
CA SER A 146 22.65 1.06 -7.97
C SER A 146 23.24 1.97 -6.89
N ASN A 147 24.55 2.17 -6.95
CA ASN A 147 25.22 3.26 -6.24
C ASN A 147 24.93 4.58 -6.94
N VAL A 148 24.84 5.66 -6.17
CA VAL A 148 24.37 6.95 -6.68
C VAL A 148 25.24 8.09 -6.17
N ARG A 149 25.28 9.17 -6.95
CA ARG A 149 25.94 10.42 -6.62
C ARG A 149 24.92 11.55 -6.70
N TYR A 150 24.87 12.39 -5.68
CA TYR A 150 24.06 13.59 -5.62
C TYR A 150 24.94 14.82 -5.63
N GLU A 151 24.62 15.77 -6.49
CA GLU A 151 25.11 17.14 -6.39
C GLU A 151 24.03 17.95 -5.68
N VAL A 152 24.35 18.50 -4.52
CA VAL A 152 23.38 19.14 -3.61
C VAL A 152 23.79 20.56 -3.32
N HIS A 153 22.81 21.45 -3.23
CA HIS A 153 22.95 22.83 -2.82
C HIS A 153 21.95 23.13 -1.70
N VAL A 154 22.45 23.42 -0.50
CA VAL A 154 21.63 23.93 0.60
C VAL A 154 21.40 25.42 0.38
N LYS A 155 20.16 25.78 0.04
CA LYS A 155 19.78 27.15 -0.30
C LYS A 155 19.40 27.99 0.91
N LYS A 156 18.80 27.39 1.93
CA LYS A 156 18.38 28.10 3.13
C LYS A 156 18.08 27.13 4.26
N ILE A 157 18.47 27.50 5.47
CA ILE A 157 18.12 26.80 6.71
C ILE A 157 17.08 27.64 7.48
N PHE A 158 16.03 27.00 7.95
CA PHE A 158 15.00 27.55 8.83
C PHE A 158 14.99 26.73 10.13
N CYS A 159 15.30 27.35 11.27
CA CYS A 159 15.12 26.70 12.56
C CYS A 159 13.66 26.80 13.02
N PRO A 160 13.17 25.80 13.78
CA PRO A 160 11.86 25.87 14.44
C PRO A 160 11.68 27.12 15.31
N ASP A 161 12.76 27.61 15.92
CA ASP A 161 12.78 28.77 16.83
C ASP A 161 13.01 30.12 16.14
N ASP A 162 13.23 30.15 14.81
CA ASP A 162 13.55 31.38 14.07
C ASP A 162 12.36 32.37 13.98
N GLY A 163 11.30 32.19 14.76
CA GLY A 163 10.23 33.17 14.97
C GLY A 163 9.64 33.69 13.67
N SER A 164 9.25 32.78 12.77
CA SER A 164 8.65 33.15 11.48
C SER A 164 7.53 34.18 11.70
N ASP A 165 7.64 35.33 11.01
CA ASP A 165 6.56 36.34 10.97
C ASP A 165 5.25 35.75 10.42
N ASP A 166 5.33 34.61 9.71
CA ASP A 166 4.19 33.87 9.17
C ASP A 166 4.31 32.35 9.43
N PRO A 167 3.88 31.86 10.61
CA PRO A 167 3.91 30.44 10.95
C PRO A 167 3.01 29.60 10.02
N ASP A 168 1.79 30.07 9.74
CA ASP A 168 0.83 29.38 8.88
C ASP A 168 1.36 29.26 7.45
N GLY A 169 1.93 30.34 6.91
CA GLY A 169 2.53 30.35 5.58
C GLY A 169 3.73 29.43 5.47
N PHE A 170 4.52 29.29 6.53
CA PHE A 170 5.61 28.32 6.59
C PHE A 170 5.10 26.88 6.63
N GLN A 171 4.10 26.60 7.48
CA GLN A 171 3.50 25.26 7.58
C GLN A 171 2.83 24.84 6.25
N LEU A 172 2.19 25.77 5.55
CA LEU A 172 1.66 25.55 4.20
C LEU A 172 2.75 25.15 3.21
N LYS A 173 3.89 25.85 3.20
CA LYS A 173 5.04 25.52 2.33
C LYS A 173 5.58 24.13 2.65
N LEU A 174 5.67 23.78 3.93
CA LEU A 174 6.16 22.48 4.37
C LEU A 174 5.21 21.35 3.93
N ALA A 175 3.91 21.48 4.18
CA ALA A 175 2.91 20.51 3.76
C ALA A 175 2.86 20.37 2.23
N PHE A 176 2.98 21.49 1.51
CA PHE A 176 3.07 21.47 0.05
C PHE A 176 4.34 20.74 -0.43
N SER A 177 5.48 20.95 0.21
CA SER A 177 6.71 20.26 -0.15
C SER A 177 6.62 18.74 0.09
N LYS A 178 6.06 18.32 1.23
CA LYS A 178 5.74 16.89 1.47
C LYS A 178 4.90 16.29 0.34
N LYS A 179 3.84 17.00 -0.09
CA LYS A 179 2.98 16.60 -1.22
C LYS A 179 3.77 16.46 -2.52
N LEU A 180 4.64 17.42 -2.84
CA LEU A 180 5.46 17.40 -4.06
C LEU A 180 6.46 16.24 -4.06
N ILE A 181 7.16 16.03 -2.95
CA ILE A 181 8.13 14.93 -2.80
C ILE A 181 7.42 13.57 -2.94
N ALA A 182 6.23 13.43 -2.34
CA ALA A 182 5.43 12.22 -2.47
C ALA A 182 4.91 12.01 -3.91
N ASN A 183 4.53 13.08 -4.61
CA ASN A 183 4.14 13.02 -6.03
C ASN A 183 5.29 12.52 -6.91
N ASP A 184 6.51 12.99 -6.63
CA ASP A 184 7.72 12.52 -7.31
C ASP A 184 7.93 11.01 -7.11
N MET A 185 7.83 10.51 -5.88
CA MET A 185 7.89 9.07 -5.58
C MET A 185 6.77 8.29 -6.29
N PHE A 186 5.54 8.80 -6.25
CA PHE A 186 4.39 8.15 -6.87
C PHE A 186 4.56 7.99 -8.38
N LYS A 187 5.11 9.01 -9.05
CA LYS A 187 5.36 9.00 -10.49
C LYS A 187 6.54 8.08 -10.85
N ASN A 188 7.64 8.23 -10.13
CA ASN A 188 8.95 7.72 -10.58
C ASN A 188 9.36 6.40 -9.92
N GLU A 189 8.85 6.07 -8.74
CA GLU A 189 9.20 4.83 -8.01
C GLU A 189 8.06 3.80 -8.02
N LEU A 190 6.80 4.26 -8.09
CA LEU A 190 5.63 3.36 -8.02
C LEU A 190 5.08 2.96 -9.41
N TYR A 191 5.72 3.30 -10.52
CA TYR A 191 5.20 3.02 -11.87
C TYR A 191 5.12 1.52 -12.22
N LYS A 192 5.99 0.68 -11.63
CA LYS A 192 5.94 -0.78 -11.71
C LYS A 192 5.73 -1.34 -10.29
N PRO A 193 4.47 -1.50 -9.81
CA PRO A 193 4.22 -2.09 -8.51
C PRO A 193 4.77 -3.53 -8.49
N ASN A 194 5.86 -3.73 -7.77
CA ASN A 194 6.47 -5.03 -7.51
C ASN A 194 6.69 -5.21 -6.01
N ALA A 195 7.16 -6.39 -5.58
CA ALA A 195 7.35 -6.70 -4.16
C ALA A 195 8.27 -5.71 -3.41
N TYR A 196 9.13 -5.00 -4.13
CA TYR A 196 10.13 -4.09 -3.57
C TYR A 196 9.62 -2.64 -3.44
N SER A 197 8.54 -2.27 -4.12
CA SER A 197 7.91 -0.94 -4.05
C SER A 197 7.30 -0.62 -2.67
N ALA A 198 7.22 -1.59 -1.75
CA ALA A 198 6.58 -1.40 -0.44
C ALA A 198 7.24 -0.28 0.39
N SER A 199 8.56 -0.09 0.29
CA SER A 199 9.26 0.97 1.04
C SER A 199 8.93 2.37 0.52
N SER A 200 8.91 2.55 -0.80
CA SER A 200 8.55 3.84 -1.42
C SER A 200 7.06 4.14 -1.29
N GLU A 201 6.20 3.11 -1.34
CA GLU A 201 4.77 3.20 -1.07
C GLU A 201 4.52 3.75 0.35
N GLN A 202 5.10 3.12 1.37
CA GLN A 202 4.96 3.55 2.76
C GLN A 202 5.48 4.97 2.98
N ARG A 203 6.58 5.34 2.32
CA ARG A 203 7.14 6.70 2.39
C ARG A 203 6.21 7.73 1.76
N ALA A 204 5.67 7.46 0.58
CA ALA A 204 4.73 8.33 -0.10
C ALA A 204 3.44 8.50 0.74
N ILE A 205 2.88 7.40 1.26
CA ILE A 205 1.71 7.44 2.16
C ILE A 205 2.01 8.30 3.38
N ARG A 206 3.14 8.05 4.06
CA ARG A 206 3.53 8.84 5.25
C ARG A 206 3.59 10.34 4.95
N LEU A 207 4.19 10.73 3.83
CA LEU A 207 4.32 12.14 3.46
C LEU A 207 2.98 12.79 3.15
N TYR A 208 2.12 12.14 2.36
CA TYR A 208 0.77 12.65 2.11
C TYR A 208 -0.07 12.72 3.38
N THR A 209 -0.02 11.69 4.22
CA THR A 209 -0.76 11.65 5.49
C THR A 209 -0.29 12.76 6.42
N LYS A 210 1.03 12.93 6.64
CA LYS A 210 1.57 14.03 7.43
C LYS A 210 1.15 15.40 6.88
N ALA A 211 1.21 15.60 5.56
CA ALA A 211 0.78 16.84 4.94
C ALA A 211 -0.70 17.12 5.21
N ALA A 212 -1.56 16.12 5.08
CA ALA A 212 -2.99 16.28 5.35
C ALA A 212 -3.27 16.55 6.83
N ASP A 213 -2.67 15.78 7.74
CA ASP A 213 -2.92 15.89 9.18
C ASP A 213 -2.43 17.25 9.74
N GLU A 214 -1.32 17.79 9.22
CA GLU A 214 -0.86 19.15 9.56
C GLU A 214 -1.85 20.23 9.09
N MET A 215 -2.47 20.07 7.92
CA MET A 215 -3.48 21.00 7.44
C MET A 215 -4.80 20.89 8.21
N VAL A 216 -5.20 19.67 8.61
CA VAL A 216 -6.34 19.46 9.52
C VAL A 216 -6.10 20.21 10.83
N HIS A 217 -4.92 20.02 11.43
CA HIS A 217 -4.57 20.68 12.68
C HIS A 217 -4.59 22.21 12.56
N MET A 218 -4.03 22.75 11.47
CA MET A 218 -4.07 24.19 11.17
C MET A 218 -5.52 24.70 11.12
N LEU A 219 -6.38 24.06 10.32
CA LEU A 219 -7.79 24.45 10.17
C LEU A 219 -8.55 24.38 11.51
N GLN A 220 -8.39 23.30 12.28
CA GLN A 220 -9.01 23.13 13.59
C GLN A 220 -8.55 24.18 14.60
N THR A 221 -7.26 24.54 14.58
CA THR A 221 -6.72 25.59 15.46
C THR A 221 -7.39 26.92 15.17
N HIS A 222 -7.57 27.27 13.89
CA HIS A 222 -8.25 28.51 13.51
C HIS A 222 -9.73 28.52 13.88
N GLU A 223 -10.43 27.40 13.73
CA GLU A 223 -11.82 27.26 14.17
C GLU A 223 -11.94 27.47 15.68
N ALA A 224 -11.04 26.85 16.46
CA ALA A 224 -11.00 27.00 17.91
C ALA A 224 -10.67 28.42 18.37
N GLU A 225 -9.77 29.13 17.68
CA GLU A 225 -9.48 30.55 17.93
C GLU A 225 -10.73 31.42 17.70
N LYS A 226 -11.44 31.17 16.60
CA LYS A 226 -12.66 31.91 16.25
C LYS A 226 -13.78 31.67 17.26
N GLU A 227 -13.94 30.44 17.74
CA GLU A 227 -14.92 30.11 18.77
C GLU A 227 -14.60 30.78 20.12
N LYS A 228 -13.32 30.83 20.50
CA LYS A 228 -12.88 31.45 21.76
C LYS A 228 -13.07 32.97 21.77
N GLU A 229 -12.80 33.63 20.66
CA GLU A 229 -12.87 35.10 20.58
C GLU A 229 -14.26 35.61 20.18
N GLY A 230 -15.10 34.77 19.56
CA GLY A 230 -16.47 35.10 19.20
C GLY A 230 -16.59 36.38 18.38
N GLU A 231 -17.39 37.33 18.84
CA GLU A 231 -17.58 38.63 18.17
C GLU A 231 -16.33 39.52 18.18
N ASN A 232 -15.37 39.25 19.07
CA ASN A 232 -14.10 39.99 19.12
C ASN A 232 -13.03 39.44 18.17
N TYR A 233 -13.31 38.32 17.49
CA TYR A 233 -12.38 37.71 16.55
C TYR A 233 -12.09 38.64 15.39
N LYS A 234 -10.82 39.04 15.26
CA LYS A 234 -10.33 39.80 14.10
C LYS A 234 -9.58 38.86 13.20
N GLU A 235 -10.19 38.51 12.08
CA GLU A 235 -9.58 37.64 11.08
C GLU A 235 -8.29 38.29 10.53
N PRO A 236 -7.11 37.66 10.74
CA PRO A 236 -5.84 38.15 10.22
C PRO A 236 -5.85 38.21 8.69
N GLU A 237 -5.08 39.16 8.16
CA GLU A 237 -4.95 39.34 6.73
C GLU A 237 -4.39 38.07 6.06
N GLY A 238 -4.99 37.69 4.92
CA GLY A 238 -4.61 36.48 4.19
C GLY A 238 -5.08 35.15 4.81
N ARG A 239 -5.74 35.14 5.98
CA ARG A 239 -6.16 33.89 6.66
C ARG A 239 -7.11 33.04 5.81
N LYS A 240 -8.11 33.64 5.16
CA LYS A 240 -9.03 32.88 4.27
C LYS A 240 -8.29 32.19 3.13
N GLU A 241 -7.37 32.91 2.49
CA GLU A 241 -6.58 32.36 1.39
C GLU A 241 -5.71 31.20 1.86
N LYS A 242 -5.09 31.32 3.04
CA LYS A 242 -4.31 30.25 3.68
C LYS A 242 -5.19 29.04 4.02
N ALA A 243 -6.38 29.26 4.58
CA ALA A 243 -7.34 28.19 4.89
C ALA A 243 -7.79 27.45 3.61
N THR A 244 -8.08 28.17 2.52
CA THR A 244 -8.40 27.54 1.22
C THR A 244 -7.23 26.69 0.73
N LYS A 245 -6.00 27.22 0.76
CA LYS A 245 -4.80 26.47 0.37
C LYS A 245 -4.56 25.24 1.26
N ALA A 246 -4.80 25.36 2.57
CA ALA A 246 -4.69 24.25 3.50
C ALA A 246 -5.70 23.15 3.15
N MET A 247 -6.94 23.52 2.87
CA MET A 247 -7.99 22.59 2.45
C MET A 247 -7.66 21.91 1.11
N GLU A 248 -7.13 22.65 0.13
CA GLU A 248 -6.66 22.09 -1.14
C GLU A 248 -5.53 21.08 -0.95
N ILE A 249 -4.49 21.43 -0.18
CA ILE A 249 -3.36 20.52 0.11
C ILE A 249 -3.84 19.28 0.85
N MET A 250 -4.73 19.45 1.84
CA MET A 250 -5.34 18.36 2.61
C MET A 250 -6.11 17.41 1.69
N MET A 251 -7.05 17.93 0.90
CA MET A 251 -7.89 17.15 0.01
C MET A 251 -7.05 16.43 -1.04
N ASP A 252 -6.12 17.12 -1.69
CA ASP A 252 -5.22 16.51 -2.68
C ASP A 252 -4.38 15.37 -2.07
N SER A 253 -3.83 15.59 -0.88
CA SER A 253 -2.95 14.61 -0.24
C SER A 253 -3.72 13.36 0.17
N LEU A 254 -4.90 13.50 0.77
CA LEU A 254 -5.76 12.36 1.10
C LEU A 254 -6.19 11.59 -0.15
N ASN A 255 -6.56 12.31 -1.21
CA ASN A 255 -6.89 11.72 -2.50
C ASN A 255 -5.70 10.94 -3.11
N ASN A 256 -4.49 11.46 -2.97
CA ASN A 256 -3.29 10.79 -3.47
C ASN A 256 -2.92 9.54 -2.66
N VAL A 257 -3.21 9.49 -1.35
CA VAL A 257 -3.09 8.25 -0.56
C VAL A 257 -3.94 7.13 -1.16
N VAL A 258 -5.19 7.43 -1.54
CA VAL A 258 -6.06 6.45 -2.23
C VAL A 258 -5.41 5.96 -3.53
N ALA A 259 -4.84 6.87 -4.31
CA ALA A 259 -4.16 6.52 -5.56
C ALA A 259 -2.93 5.62 -5.33
N VAL A 260 -2.17 5.86 -4.24
CA VAL A 260 -1.04 5.00 -3.85
C VAL A 260 -1.51 3.58 -3.55
N TYR A 261 -2.52 3.41 -2.68
CA TYR A 261 -3.07 2.09 -2.36
C TYR A 261 -3.65 1.37 -3.58
N MET A 262 -4.36 2.09 -4.45
CA MET A 262 -4.88 1.56 -5.71
C MET A 262 -3.78 1.02 -6.61
N LYS A 263 -2.66 1.74 -6.70
CA LYS A 263 -1.49 1.34 -7.51
C LYS A 263 -0.78 0.13 -6.90
N ALA A 264 -0.74 0.05 -5.56
CA ALA A 264 -0.23 -1.09 -4.80
C ALA A 264 -1.19 -2.31 -4.80
N LYS A 265 -2.38 -2.20 -5.41
CA LYS A 265 -3.43 -3.23 -5.42
C LYS A 265 -3.95 -3.61 -4.02
N LYS A 266 -3.80 -2.70 -3.06
CA LYS A 266 -4.33 -2.78 -1.70
C LYS A 266 -5.71 -2.14 -1.65
N TYR A 267 -6.68 -2.85 -2.26
CA TYR A 267 -8.00 -2.27 -2.55
C TYR A 267 -8.85 -2.03 -1.30
N HIS A 268 -8.64 -2.83 -0.25
CA HIS A 268 -9.33 -2.65 1.02
C HIS A 268 -8.88 -1.35 1.70
N GLU A 269 -7.58 -1.12 1.79
CA GLU A 269 -6.98 0.09 2.36
C GLU A 269 -7.29 1.32 1.49
N ALA A 270 -7.35 1.16 0.16
CA ALA A 270 -7.80 2.21 -0.74
C ALA A 270 -9.24 2.63 -0.46
N LYS A 271 -10.14 1.69 -0.14
CA LYS A 271 -11.53 1.97 0.23
C LYS A 271 -11.59 2.79 1.51
N GLU A 272 -10.90 2.37 2.56
CA GLU A 272 -10.87 3.10 3.84
C GLU A 272 -10.31 4.51 3.68
N ALA A 273 -9.21 4.65 2.92
CA ALA A 273 -8.63 5.96 2.61
C ALA A 273 -9.61 6.86 1.83
N ALA A 274 -10.40 6.30 0.91
CA ALA A 274 -11.40 7.06 0.18
C ALA A 274 -12.55 7.52 1.09
N VAL A 275 -12.97 6.69 2.04
CA VAL A 275 -13.96 7.08 3.07
C VAL A 275 -13.42 8.23 3.93
N LYS A 276 -12.12 8.27 4.27
CA LYS A 276 -11.52 9.42 4.96
C LYS A 276 -11.67 10.71 4.16
N VAL A 277 -11.46 10.69 2.84
CA VAL A 277 -11.70 11.87 1.98
C VAL A 277 -13.17 12.28 2.00
N LEU A 278 -14.08 11.32 1.80
CA LEU A 278 -15.52 11.56 1.74
C LEU A 278 -16.12 12.03 3.07
N THR A 279 -15.43 11.76 4.19
CA THR A 279 -15.81 12.30 5.51
C THR A 279 -15.65 13.82 5.57
N HIS A 280 -14.64 14.36 4.85
CA HIS A 280 -14.41 15.79 4.77
C HIS A 280 -15.18 16.45 3.62
N ASP A 281 -15.29 15.77 2.47
CA ASP A 281 -16.04 16.23 1.29
C ASP A 281 -16.85 15.08 0.67
N PRO A 282 -18.13 14.91 1.05
CA PRO A 282 -18.98 13.84 0.54
C PRO A 282 -19.24 13.89 -0.96
N GLN A 283 -19.07 15.05 -1.59
CA GLN A 283 -19.29 15.27 -3.02
C GLN A 283 -17.97 15.28 -3.81
N ASN A 284 -16.88 14.78 -3.22
CA ASN A 284 -15.59 14.75 -3.89
C ASN A 284 -15.59 13.74 -5.05
N TYR A 285 -15.69 14.25 -6.28
CA TYR A 285 -15.79 13.43 -7.49
C TYR A 285 -14.66 12.40 -7.61
N LYS A 286 -13.40 12.83 -7.46
CA LYS A 286 -12.23 11.93 -7.56
C LYS A 286 -12.27 10.82 -6.51
N ALA A 287 -12.66 11.14 -5.27
CA ALA A 287 -12.75 10.16 -4.20
C ALA A 287 -13.88 9.15 -4.45
N LEU A 288 -15.04 9.59 -4.95
CA LEU A 288 -16.17 8.71 -5.30
C LEU A 288 -15.78 7.72 -6.41
N LEU A 289 -15.13 8.19 -7.48
CA LEU A 289 -14.64 7.32 -8.56
C LEU A 289 -13.62 6.30 -8.04
N ARG A 290 -12.70 6.74 -7.18
CA ARG A 290 -11.68 5.87 -6.60
C ARG A 290 -12.29 4.86 -5.63
N ALA A 291 -13.26 5.26 -4.81
CA ALA A 291 -14.00 4.38 -3.90
C ALA A 291 -14.79 3.32 -4.68
N ALA A 292 -15.51 3.72 -5.73
CA ALA A 292 -16.22 2.81 -6.62
C ALA A 292 -15.27 1.78 -7.25
N LYS A 293 -14.10 2.24 -7.74
CA LYS A 293 -13.10 1.36 -8.34
C LYS A 293 -12.44 0.45 -7.31
N ALA A 294 -12.13 0.94 -6.11
CA ALA A 294 -11.53 0.16 -5.03
C ALA A 294 -12.46 -0.96 -4.57
N THR A 295 -13.71 -0.64 -4.24
CA THR A 295 -14.74 -1.62 -3.85
C THR A 295 -15.01 -2.65 -4.94
N MET A 296 -14.98 -2.26 -6.22
CA MET A 296 -15.20 -3.19 -7.33
C MET A 296 -14.05 -4.20 -7.49
N MET A 297 -12.83 -3.83 -7.08
CA MET A 297 -11.63 -4.65 -7.19
C MET A 297 -11.29 -5.41 -5.89
N ASP A 298 -11.85 -4.98 -4.76
CA ASP A 298 -11.67 -5.62 -3.45
C ASP A 298 -12.39 -6.99 -3.41
N PRO A 299 -11.68 -8.11 -3.27
CA PRO A 299 -12.29 -9.44 -3.16
C PRO A 299 -13.26 -9.59 -1.97
N ALA A 300 -13.10 -8.75 -0.94
CA ALA A 300 -13.93 -8.78 0.26
C ALA A 300 -15.17 -7.86 0.17
N SER A 301 -15.26 -6.97 -0.83
CA SER A 301 -16.34 -6.00 -0.94
C SER A 301 -17.50 -6.53 -1.80
N SER A 302 -18.71 -6.08 -1.45
CA SER A 302 -19.91 -6.31 -2.25
C SER A 302 -20.00 -5.30 -3.39
N TYR A 303 -20.44 -5.74 -4.57
CA TYR A 303 -20.73 -4.85 -5.71
C TYR A 303 -21.84 -3.82 -5.44
N GLU A 304 -22.52 -3.91 -4.31
CA GLU A 304 -23.49 -2.90 -3.84
C GLU A 304 -22.78 -1.62 -3.38
N GLU A 305 -21.65 -1.72 -2.67
CA GLU A 305 -20.86 -0.56 -2.25
C GLU A 305 -20.38 0.25 -3.46
N SER A 306 -19.93 -0.45 -4.51
CA SER A 306 -19.54 0.18 -5.77
C SER A 306 -20.72 0.84 -6.49
N ASP A 307 -21.91 0.25 -6.46
CA ASP A 307 -23.10 0.81 -7.09
C ASP A 307 -23.52 2.13 -6.44
N VAL A 308 -23.50 2.17 -5.10
CA VAL A 308 -23.79 3.37 -4.30
C VAL A 308 -22.78 4.48 -4.59
N ALA A 309 -21.49 4.16 -4.62
CA ALA A 309 -20.44 5.14 -4.92
C ALA A 309 -20.57 5.71 -6.35
N ILE A 310 -20.90 4.87 -7.35
CA ILE A 310 -21.14 5.33 -8.72
C ILE A 310 -22.39 6.20 -8.79
N ALA A 311 -23.49 5.81 -8.16
CA ALA A 311 -24.72 6.60 -8.16
C ALA A 311 -24.51 7.97 -7.48
N ALA A 312 -23.68 8.05 -6.44
CA ALA A 312 -23.29 9.32 -5.84
C ALA A 312 -22.44 10.17 -6.82
N ALA A 313 -21.50 9.56 -7.55
CA ALA A 313 -20.71 10.26 -8.56
C ALA A 313 -21.58 10.79 -9.72
N GLU A 314 -22.54 10.00 -10.20
CA GLU A 314 -23.51 10.41 -11.24
C GLU A 314 -24.29 11.65 -10.79
N LYS A 315 -24.75 11.70 -9.54
CA LYS A 315 -25.43 12.89 -8.98
C LYS A 315 -24.54 14.12 -9.00
N VAL A 316 -23.29 13.99 -8.57
CA VAL A 316 -22.33 15.11 -8.56
C VAL A 316 -22.10 15.63 -9.98
N VAL A 317 -21.98 14.75 -10.97
CA VAL A 317 -21.83 15.15 -12.38
C VAL A 317 -23.08 15.85 -12.91
N THR A 318 -24.28 15.42 -12.51
CA THR A 318 -25.52 16.11 -12.91
C THR A 318 -25.72 17.47 -12.24
N GLU A 319 -25.15 17.67 -11.04
CA GLU A 319 -25.22 18.94 -10.30
C GLU A 319 -24.14 19.93 -10.75
N LYS A 320 -23.00 19.43 -11.24
CA LYS A 320 -21.82 20.21 -11.61
C LYS A 320 -21.54 20.05 -13.11
N ASP A 321 -21.98 21.04 -13.89
CA ASP A 321 -21.86 21.06 -15.37
C ASP A 321 -20.40 21.05 -15.90
N ASP A 322 -19.39 21.24 -15.03
CA ASP A 322 -17.97 21.26 -15.37
C ASP A 322 -17.29 19.88 -15.39
N LEU A 323 -17.98 18.83 -14.95
CA LEU A 323 -17.40 17.48 -14.83
C LEU A 323 -17.74 16.57 -16.03
N ASP A 324 -16.72 15.85 -16.54
CA ASP A 324 -16.91 14.87 -17.61
C ASP A 324 -17.48 13.54 -17.07
N ASP A 325 -18.66 13.17 -17.56
CA ASP A 325 -19.38 11.93 -17.24
C ASP A 325 -18.71 10.67 -17.81
N LYS A 326 -17.72 10.82 -18.70
CA LYS A 326 -17.07 9.69 -19.38
C LYS A 326 -16.48 8.65 -18.41
N GLU A 327 -15.83 9.08 -17.33
CA GLU A 327 -15.21 8.17 -16.36
C GLU A 327 -16.26 7.40 -15.55
N VAL A 328 -17.33 8.08 -15.10
CA VAL A 328 -18.45 7.46 -14.38
C VAL A 328 -19.15 6.43 -15.26
N ARG A 329 -19.49 6.79 -16.51
CA ARG A 329 -20.10 5.87 -17.48
C ARG A 329 -19.25 4.63 -17.70
N LYS A 330 -17.93 4.81 -17.83
CA LYS A 330 -17.00 3.69 -17.99
C LYS A 330 -17.03 2.77 -16.77
N LEU A 331 -16.99 3.32 -15.55
CA LEU A 331 -17.10 2.53 -14.32
C LEU A 331 -18.44 1.81 -14.21
N ARG A 332 -19.54 2.42 -14.64
CA ARG A 332 -20.88 1.77 -14.67
C ARG A 332 -20.88 0.57 -15.63
N GLN A 333 -20.28 0.71 -16.80
CA GLN A 333 -20.12 -0.39 -17.76
C GLN A 333 -19.25 -1.51 -17.19
N GLU A 334 -18.10 -1.18 -16.58
CA GLU A 334 -17.21 -2.15 -15.94
C GLU A 334 -17.94 -2.92 -14.81
N LEU A 335 -18.70 -2.22 -13.96
CA LEU A 335 -19.50 -2.85 -12.90
C LEU A 335 -20.55 -3.83 -13.48
N LYS A 336 -21.24 -3.44 -14.55
CA LYS A 336 -22.23 -4.29 -15.22
C LYS A 336 -21.58 -5.56 -15.77
N GLN A 337 -20.42 -5.43 -16.42
CA GLN A 337 -19.66 -6.57 -16.93
C GLN A 337 -19.21 -7.50 -15.79
N LYS A 338 -18.65 -6.95 -14.71
CA LYS A 338 -18.23 -7.74 -13.53
C LYS A 338 -19.39 -8.49 -12.88
N LYS A 339 -20.54 -7.84 -12.71
CA LYS A 339 -21.77 -8.50 -12.19
C LYS A 339 -22.22 -9.64 -13.12
N GLN A 340 -22.12 -9.48 -14.44
CA GLN A 340 -22.46 -10.55 -15.40
C GLN A 340 -21.46 -11.72 -15.37
N GLU A 341 -20.16 -11.43 -15.33
CA GLU A 341 -19.09 -12.43 -15.18
C GLU A 341 -19.27 -13.25 -13.90
N TYR A 342 -19.57 -12.58 -12.78
CA TYR A 342 -19.81 -13.23 -11.49
C TYR A 342 -21.02 -14.17 -11.57
N LYS A 343 -22.16 -13.70 -12.13
CA LYS A 343 -23.35 -14.54 -12.33
C LYS A 343 -23.08 -15.73 -13.26
N LYS A 344 -22.30 -15.54 -14.33
CA LYS A 344 -21.92 -16.62 -15.25
C LYS A 344 -21.08 -17.68 -14.55
N ARG A 345 -20.03 -17.27 -13.81
CA ARG A 345 -19.19 -18.18 -13.02
C ARG A 345 -19.99 -18.93 -11.95
N GLN A 346 -20.93 -18.25 -11.29
CA GLN A 346 -21.81 -18.88 -10.31
C GLN A 346 -22.70 -19.95 -10.95
N LYS A 347 -23.30 -19.65 -12.12
CA LYS A 347 -24.10 -20.64 -12.87
C LYS A 347 -23.26 -21.85 -13.31
N GLU A 348 -22.05 -21.61 -13.83
CA GLU A 348 -21.13 -22.68 -14.23
C GLU A 348 -20.71 -23.55 -13.03
N MET A 349 -20.41 -22.94 -11.88
CA MET A 349 -20.09 -23.64 -10.64
C MET A 349 -21.27 -24.51 -10.18
N MET A 350 -22.48 -23.95 -10.15
CA MET A 350 -23.71 -24.69 -9.78
C MET A 350 -23.99 -25.85 -10.75
N ALA A 351 -23.76 -25.66 -12.05
CA ALA A 351 -23.91 -26.70 -13.07
C ALA A 351 -22.88 -27.83 -12.89
N ARG A 352 -21.64 -27.52 -12.50
CA ARG A 352 -20.62 -28.54 -12.16
C ARG A 352 -20.99 -29.32 -10.91
N MET A 353 -21.36 -28.63 -9.82
CA MET A 353 -21.78 -29.28 -8.57
C MET A 353 -23.00 -30.18 -8.79
N THR A 354 -24.01 -29.73 -9.53
CA THR A 354 -25.19 -30.55 -9.84
C THR A 354 -24.87 -31.75 -10.73
N LYS A 355 -23.87 -31.66 -11.61
CA LYS A 355 -23.40 -32.80 -12.42
C LYS A 355 -22.63 -33.83 -11.58
N GLU A 356 -21.86 -33.39 -10.59
CA GLU A 356 -21.13 -34.26 -9.66
C GLU A 356 -22.04 -34.93 -8.62
N LEU A 357 -23.15 -34.28 -8.26
CA LEU A 357 -24.16 -34.81 -7.33
C LEU A 357 -25.16 -35.79 -8.00
N LYS A 358 -25.14 -35.95 -9.33
CA LYS A 358 -25.89 -37.04 -9.97
C LYS A 358 -25.22 -38.36 -9.61
N PRO A 359 -25.91 -39.31 -8.94
CA PRO A 359 -25.31 -40.58 -8.58
C PRO A 359 -24.86 -41.31 -9.84
N LYS A 360 -23.67 -41.90 -9.80
CA LYS A 360 -23.23 -42.88 -10.81
C LYS A 360 -24.19 -44.06 -10.74
N GLU A 361 -25.26 -44.04 -11.53
CA GLU A 361 -26.07 -45.24 -11.76
C GLU A 361 -25.16 -46.31 -12.37
N GLY A 362 -25.14 -47.45 -11.70
CA GLY A 362 -24.14 -48.49 -11.86
C GLY A 362 -24.12 -49.09 -13.27
N LYS A 363 -22.91 -49.27 -13.78
CA LYS A 363 -22.63 -50.33 -14.75
C LYS A 363 -21.86 -51.43 -14.03
N GLN A 364 -22.59 -52.40 -13.49
CA GLN A 364 -22.08 -53.76 -13.43
C GLN A 364 -22.28 -54.36 -14.82
N GLN A 365 -21.19 -54.59 -15.54
CA GLN A 365 -21.14 -55.61 -16.57
C GLN A 365 -19.85 -56.41 -16.38
N GLN A 366 -20.07 -57.70 -16.17
CA GLN A 366 -19.12 -58.75 -15.86
C GLN A 366 -18.06 -58.90 -16.96
N GLU A 367 -16.82 -59.09 -16.52
CA GLU A 367 -15.79 -59.77 -17.31
C GLU A 367 -15.99 -61.30 -17.22
N SER A 368 -16.00 -61.96 -18.38
CA SER A 368 -15.45 -63.30 -18.72
C SER A 368 -15.92 -63.60 -20.15
N ASP A 369 -15.19 -64.19 -21.09
CA ASP A 369 -13.88 -64.83 -21.06
C ASP A 369 -13.32 -64.86 -22.50
N THR A 370 -12.02 -64.60 -22.62
CA THR A 370 -11.01 -65.21 -23.53
C THR A 370 -11.35 -65.62 -24.97
N GLN A 371 -10.63 -65.00 -25.93
CA GLN A 371 -9.82 -65.77 -26.91
C GLN A 371 -8.66 -64.94 -27.50
N GLN A 372 -7.46 -65.50 -27.39
CA GLN A 372 -6.18 -65.00 -27.87
C GLN A 372 -5.97 -65.19 -29.38
N SER A 373 -5.04 -64.38 -29.91
CA SER A 373 -4.10 -64.55 -31.04
C SER A 373 -4.23 -63.38 -32.02
N ALA A 374 -3.20 -62.76 -32.60
CA ALA A 374 -1.74 -62.81 -32.52
C ALA A 374 -1.21 -61.50 -33.14
N GLU A 375 0.05 -61.14 -32.85
CA GLU A 375 1.04 -60.46 -33.73
C GLU A 375 0.57 -59.27 -34.62
N GLY A 376 1.17 -58.08 -34.65
CA GLY A 376 2.46 -57.59 -34.18
C GLY A 376 2.79 -56.28 -34.95
N GLY A 377 3.82 -55.56 -34.49
CA GLY A 377 4.69 -54.76 -35.37
C GLY A 377 4.40 -53.26 -35.61
N GLY A 378 5.12 -52.40 -34.85
CA GLY A 378 5.77 -51.14 -35.30
C GLY A 378 4.89 -49.96 -35.77
N ALA A 379 5.36 -48.72 -35.88
CA ALA A 379 6.48 -47.95 -35.35
C ALA A 379 6.35 -46.54 -35.97
N LYS A 380 6.47 -45.46 -35.16
CA LYS A 380 6.83 -44.07 -35.55
C LYS A 380 5.89 -43.37 -36.56
N GLY A 381 5.79 -42.05 -36.70
CA GLY A 381 6.41 -40.82 -36.22
C GLY A 381 5.65 -39.70 -36.97
N ASN A 382 5.23 -38.63 -36.30
CA ASN A 382 5.89 -37.31 -36.22
C ASN A 382 5.61 -36.37 -37.43
N GLU A 383 5.64 -35.07 -37.10
CA GLU A 383 5.72 -33.86 -37.96
C GLU A 383 4.40 -33.29 -38.50
N GLN A 384 3.95 -32.13 -37.98
CA GLN A 384 4.41 -30.74 -38.21
C GLN A 384 3.90 -30.13 -39.52
N GLY A 385 3.32 -28.93 -39.43
CA GLY A 385 2.92 -28.12 -40.56
C GLY A 385 2.19 -26.86 -40.11
N GLU A 386 2.94 -25.79 -39.86
CA GLU A 386 2.47 -24.41 -39.80
C GLU A 386 1.84 -23.98 -41.13
N ALA A 387 0.88 -23.05 -41.10
CA ALA A 387 0.92 -21.81 -41.90
C ALA A 387 -0.34 -20.96 -41.68
N ALA A 388 -0.10 -19.67 -41.50
CA ALA A 388 -1.07 -18.60 -41.43
C ALA A 388 -1.66 -18.27 -42.82
N THR A 389 -2.89 -17.74 -42.84
CA THR A 389 -3.26 -16.66 -43.78
C THR A 389 -4.40 -15.82 -43.21
N ASP A 390 -4.17 -14.52 -43.27
CA ASP A 390 -5.06 -13.41 -42.97
C ASP A 390 -5.79 -12.97 -44.26
N ASN A 391 -7.04 -12.50 -44.13
CA ASN A 391 -7.70 -11.42 -44.91
C ASN A 391 -9.23 -11.59 -45.05
N ASN A 392 -9.95 -10.66 -44.42
CA ASN A 392 -11.14 -9.91 -44.85
C ASN A 392 -11.88 -10.33 -46.14
N LYS A 393 -13.22 -10.49 -46.05
CA LYS A 393 -14.22 -9.54 -46.62
C LYS A 393 -15.66 -9.84 -46.16
N THR A 394 -16.44 -8.78 -46.22
CA THR A 394 -17.75 -8.38 -45.65
C THR A 394 -19.01 -8.97 -46.32
N GLU A 395 -20.16 -8.74 -45.65
CA GLU A 395 -21.57 -8.70 -46.13
C GLU A 395 -22.26 -10.08 -46.25
N GLU A 396 -23.49 -10.37 -45.80
CA GLU A 396 -24.71 -9.66 -45.38
C GLU A 396 -25.37 -10.50 -44.24
N GLY A 397 -26.04 -9.94 -43.24
CA GLY A 397 -27.48 -9.68 -43.27
C GLY A 397 -28.30 -10.85 -42.70
N GLU A 398 -28.71 -10.78 -41.43
CA GLU A 398 -30.00 -11.31 -40.93
C GLU A 398 -30.23 -10.87 -39.48
N GLU A 399 -31.09 -9.85 -39.31
CA GLU A 399 -31.71 -9.50 -38.04
C GLU A 399 -32.73 -10.58 -37.68
N ALA A 400 -32.45 -11.35 -36.62
CA ALA A 400 -33.46 -12.17 -35.96
C ALA A 400 -33.80 -11.53 -34.60
N MET A 401 -34.94 -10.83 -34.57
CA MET A 401 -35.68 -10.59 -33.33
C MET A 401 -36.03 -11.94 -32.71
N ILE A 402 -35.51 -12.22 -31.52
CA ILE A 402 -36.06 -13.24 -30.65
C ILE A 402 -36.74 -12.51 -29.50
N GLU A 403 -38.06 -12.33 -29.64
CA GLU A 403 -38.96 -12.17 -28.49
C GLU A 403 -38.92 -13.48 -27.70
N GLU A 404 -38.22 -13.51 -26.57
CA GLU A 404 -38.34 -14.59 -25.60
C GLU A 404 -39.42 -14.22 -24.58
N GLU A 405 -40.54 -14.96 -24.65
CA GLU A 405 -41.60 -14.99 -23.66
C GLU A 405 -41.04 -15.21 -22.24
N GLU A 406 -41.32 -14.28 -21.32
CA GLU A 406 -41.10 -14.50 -19.89
C GLU A 406 -41.99 -15.64 -19.38
N GLU A 407 -41.48 -16.87 -19.40
CA GLU A 407 -42.05 -17.95 -18.57
C GLU A 407 -41.86 -17.58 -17.09
N LYS A 408 -42.94 -17.08 -16.49
CA LYS A 408 -43.05 -16.79 -15.06
C LYS A 408 -42.84 -18.08 -14.26
N SER A 409 -41.59 -18.32 -13.85
CA SER A 409 -41.26 -19.31 -12.82
C SER A 409 -42.16 -19.08 -11.59
N PRO A 410 -42.86 -20.12 -11.09
CA PRO A 410 -43.82 -19.95 -10.01
C PRO A 410 -43.16 -19.40 -8.74
N MET A 411 -43.86 -18.46 -8.08
CA MET A 411 -43.35 -17.61 -6.99
C MET A 411 -42.68 -18.40 -5.87
N TRP A 412 -43.12 -19.63 -5.61
CA TRP A 412 -42.54 -20.50 -4.58
C TRP A 412 -41.06 -20.82 -4.82
N ARG A 413 -40.57 -20.89 -6.07
CA ARG A 413 -39.13 -21.12 -6.36
C ARG A 413 -38.24 -19.94 -5.95
N ARG A 414 -38.79 -18.72 -5.88
CA ARG A 414 -38.07 -17.53 -5.40
C ARG A 414 -38.07 -17.44 -3.88
N VAL A 415 -39.12 -17.97 -3.22
CA VAL A 415 -39.31 -17.85 -1.76
C VAL A 415 -38.69 -19.04 -1.00
N LEU A 416 -38.64 -20.23 -1.62
CA LEU A 416 -38.12 -21.46 -1.00
C LEU A 416 -36.71 -21.32 -0.38
N PRO A 417 -35.69 -20.69 -1.01
CA PRO A 417 -34.38 -20.54 -0.37
C PRO A 417 -34.42 -19.64 0.88
N TYR A 418 -35.28 -18.63 0.91
CA TYR A 418 -35.45 -17.75 2.08
C TYR A 418 -36.26 -18.42 3.20
N ALA A 419 -37.27 -19.21 2.85
CA ALA A 419 -38.04 -20.00 3.82
C ALA A 419 -37.15 -21.03 4.53
N ILE A 420 -36.22 -21.67 3.81
CA ILE A 420 -35.26 -22.60 4.39
C ILE A 420 -34.27 -21.87 5.31
N GLN A 421 -33.77 -20.69 4.94
CA GLN A 421 -32.89 -19.88 5.80
C GLN A 421 -33.57 -19.45 7.12
N ILE A 422 -34.88 -19.17 7.09
CA ILE A 422 -35.61 -18.76 8.30
C ILE A 422 -35.97 -19.97 9.16
N VAL A 423 -36.41 -21.08 8.58
CA VAL A 423 -36.91 -22.24 9.34
C VAL A 423 -35.79 -23.12 9.89
N PHE A 424 -34.66 -23.24 9.18
CA PHE A 424 -33.57 -24.13 9.56
C PHE A 424 -32.94 -23.83 10.93
N PRO A 425 -32.70 -22.56 11.34
CA PRO A 425 -32.21 -22.23 12.68
C PRO A 425 -33.18 -22.62 13.80
N PHE A 426 -34.50 -22.48 13.60
CA PHE A 426 -35.50 -22.87 14.60
C PHE A 426 -35.60 -24.39 14.74
N VAL A 427 -35.47 -25.14 13.64
CA VAL A 427 -35.43 -26.60 13.67
C VAL A 427 -34.16 -27.09 14.38
N LEU A 428 -33.00 -26.49 14.08
CA LEU A 428 -31.75 -26.79 14.80
C LEU A 428 -31.84 -26.46 16.29
N TYR A 429 -32.38 -25.29 16.63
CA TYR A 429 -32.60 -24.89 18.02
C TYR A 429 -33.55 -25.84 18.74
N TYR A 430 -34.64 -26.27 18.09
CA TYR A 430 -35.58 -27.24 18.64
C TYR A 430 -34.92 -28.62 18.86
N LEU A 431 -34.11 -29.10 17.91
CA LEU A 431 -33.38 -30.37 18.05
C LEU A 431 -32.30 -30.31 19.14
N VAL A 432 -31.59 -29.19 19.27
CA VAL A 432 -30.58 -29.01 20.34
C VAL A 432 -31.25 -28.91 21.70
N THR A 433 -32.37 -28.20 21.82
CA THR A 433 -33.08 -28.08 23.10
C THR A 433 -33.84 -29.36 23.48
N SER A 434 -34.31 -30.16 22.51
CA SER A 434 -34.93 -31.45 22.80
C SER A 434 -33.91 -32.49 23.27
N THR A 435 -32.73 -32.54 22.64
CA THR A 435 -31.64 -33.42 23.06
C THR A 435 -31.07 -33.03 24.42
N ALA A 436 -30.93 -31.74 24.70
CA ALA A 436 -30.52 -31.26 26.03
C ALA A 436 -31.52 -31.64 27.14
N LYS A 437 -32.83 -31.61 26.85
CA LYS A 437 -33.86 -32.07 27.79
C LYS A 437 -33.78 -33.57 28.05
N GLN A 438 -33.54 -34.39 27.02
CA GLN A 438 -33.36 -35.84 27.18
C GLN A 438 -32.16 -36.17 28.07
N GLN A 439 -31.02 -35.48 27.89
CA GLN A 439 -29.84 -35.67 28.73
C GLN A 439 -30.07 -35.26 30.20
N HIS A 440 -30.83 -34.19 30.43
CA HIS A 440 -31.15 -33.77 31.80
C HIS A 440 -32.09 -34.75 32.51
N THR A 441 -33.06 -35.32 31.79
CA THR A 441 -33.95 -36.36 32.34
C THR A 441 -33.22 -37.66 32.65
N GLU A 442 -32.27 -38.08 31.81
CA GLU A 442 -31.42 -39.26 32.08
C GLU A 442 -30.48 -39.04 33.28
N LEU A 443 -29.97 -37.82 33.47
CA LEU A 443 -29.17 -37.46 34.64
C LEU A 443 -29.98 -37.44 35.94
N GLU A 444 -31.21 -36.93 35.92
CA GLU A 444 -32.10 -36.96 37.10
C GLU A 444 -32.55 -38.39 37.46
N GLU A 445 -32.83 -39.24 36.48
CA GLU A 445 -33.15 -40.66 36.73
C GLU A 445 -31.94 -41.42 37.29
N SER A 446 -30.72 -41.17 36.79
CA SER A 446 -29.50 -41.80 37.31
C SER A 446 -29.13 -41.35 38.74
N GLN A 447 -29.42 -40.11 39.12
CA GLN A 447 -29.20 -39.61 40.47
C GLN A 447 -30.27 -40.07 41.47
N SER A 448 -31.49 -40.38 41.01
CA SER A 448 -32.55 -40.93 41.87
C SER A 448 -32.35 -42.40 42.28
N ASN A 449 -31.42 -43.11 41.61
CA ASN A 449 -31.20 -44.56 41.79
C ASN A 449 -29.89 -44.91 42.52
N THR A 450 -29.27 -43.93 43.18
CA THR A 450 -28.09 -44.13 44.04
C THR A 450 -28.31 -43.48 45.40
N ASP A 451 -29.14 -44.13 46.23
CA ASP A 451 -29.21 -43.84 47.66
C ASP A 451 -28.22 -44.78 48.39
N PRO A 452 -27.11 -44.31 48.95
CA PRO A 452 -26.07 -45.17 49.52
C PRO A 452 -26.26 -45.43 51.03
N TYR A 453 -27.46 -45.25 51.57
CA TYR A 453 -27.76 -45.51 52.98
C TYR A 453 -28.71 -46.69 53.16
N ASP A 454 -28.29 -47.87 52.69
CA ASP A 454 -28.90 -49.14 53.07
C ASP A 454 -27.85 -50.26 53.10
N GLU A 455 -26.72 -50.02 53.77
CA GLU A 455 -25.89 -51.07 54.39
C GLU A 455 -24.88 -50.42 55.35
N PHE A 456 -24.92 -50.87 56.61
CA PHE A 456 -24.15 -50.52 57.82
C PHE A 456 -24.74 -49.52 58.82
#